data_AF-A0A084K087-F1
#
_entry.id   AF-A0A084K087-F1
#
_cell.length_a   1.000
_cell.length_b   1.000
_cell.length_c   1.000
_cell.angle_alpha   90.00
_cell.angle_beta   90.00
_cell.angle_gamma   90.00
#
_symmetry.space_group_name_H-M   'P 1'
#
loop_
_entity.id
_entity.type
_entity.pdbx_description
1 polymer ?
#
loop_
_entity_poly.entity_id
_entity_poly.type
_entity_poly.pdbx_seq_one_letter_code
_entity_poly.pdbx_strand_id
1 'polypeptide(L)'
;MVKEPAGKSIAIIAYASALFLFFHLIVCIAIFGVAIILNNGKNQPFAAFHLRQMFGIIAAAVIVSTFSSIIPTGIIPLLMICFFVLLAVLGLVSALRNQKDELPIVGPLFQKWFNFIK
;
A
#
# COMPACT_ATOMS: atom_id res chain seq x y z
N MET A 1 -32.82 -15.94 -30.41
CA MET A 1 -31.96 -15.30 -29.38
C MET A 1 -31.24 -16.42 -28.64
N VAL A 2 -29.91 -16.43 -28.60
CA VAL A 2 -29.17 -17.42 -27.81
C VAL A 2 -29.49 -17.13 -26.34
N LYS A 3 -30.10 -18.09 -25.64
CA LYS A 3 -30.43 -17.95 -24.21
C LYS A 3 -29.12 -17.85 -23.44
N GLU A 4 -28.97 -16.79 -22.64
CA GLU A 4 -27.80 -16.61 -21.78
C GLU A 4 -27.59 -17.83 -20.88
N PRO A 5 -26.35 -18.34 -20.74
CA PRO A 5 -26.09 -19.49 -19.90
C PRO A 5 -26.39 -19.18 -18.42
N ALA A 6 -26.92 -20.16 -17.69
CA ALA A 6 -27.17 -20.02 -16.27
C ALA A 6 -25.84 -19.72 -15.53
N GLY A 7 -25.85 -18.70 -14.66
CA GLY A 7 -24.68 -18.33 -13.87
C GLY A 7 -23.71 -17.33 -14.52
N LYS A 8 -23.99 -16.81 -15.74
CA LYS A 8 -23.16 -15.79 -16.40
C LYS A 8 -22.74 -14.62 -15.50
N SER A 9 -23.68 -14.04 -14.75
CA SER A 9 -23.39 -12.90 -13.87
C SER A 9 -22.44 -13.26 -12.72
N ILE A 10 -22.55 -14.47 -12.16
CA ILE A 10 -21.67 -14.96 -11.08
C ILE A 10 -20.24 -15.12 -11.62
N ALA A 11 -20.10 -15.70 -12.82
CA ALA A 11 -18.80 -15.81 -13.48
C ALA A 11 -18.18 -14.43 -13.74
N ILE A 12 -18.95 -13.46 -14.24
CA ILE A 12 -18.47 -12.09 -14.46
C ILE A 12 -18.00 -11.45 -13.15
N ILE A 13 -18.75 -11.59 -12.05
CA ILE A 13 -18.37 -11.05 -10.74
C ILE A 13 -17.07 -11.70 -10.23
N ALA A 14 -16.90 -13.02 -10.41
CA ALA A 14 -15.69 -13.72 -10.01
C ALA A 14 -14.43 -13.25 -10.78
N TYR A 15 -14.55 -13.01 -12.08
CA TYR A 15 -13.43 -12.44 -12.85
C TYR A 15 -13.19 -10.96 -12.50
N ALA A 16 -14.25 -10.18 -12.29
CA ALA A 16 -14.14 -8.77 -11.93
C ALA A 16 -13.44 -8.56 -10.57
N SER A 17 -13.67 -9.45 -9.59
CA SER A 17 -13.01 -9.37 -8.29
C SER A 17 -11.50 -9.60 -8.38
N ALA A 18 -11.05 -10.52 -9.24
CA ALA A 18 -9.63 -10.73 -9.51
C ALA A 18 -9.01 -9.50 -10.19
N LEU A 19 -9.68 -8.93 -11.20
CA LEU A 19 -9.21 -7.72 -11.89
C LEU A 19 -9.11 -6.52 -10.94
N PHE A 20 -10.04 -6.39 -9.98
CA PHE A 20 -10.01 -5.33 -8.98
C PHE A 20 -8.73 -5.36 -8.14
N LEU A 21 -8.23 -6.54 -7.77
CA LEU A 21 -6.97 -6.67 -7.03
C LEU A 21 -5.76 -6.15 -7.82
N PHE A 22 -5.66 -6.50 -9.11
CA PHE A 22 -4.57 -6.01 -9.96
C PHE A 22 -4.69 -4.51 -10.25
N PHE A 23 -5.91 -4.04 -10.53
CA PHE A 23 -6.19 -2.63 -10.77
C PHE A 23 -5.86 -1.78 -9.54
N HIS A 24 -6.18 -2.25 -8.35
CA HIS A 24 -5.88 -1.56 -7.10
C HIS A 24 -4.38 -1.29 -6.94
N LEU A 25 -3.51 -2.25 -7.25
CA LEU A 25 -2.06 -2.06 -7.14
C LEU A 25 -1.56 -0.95 -8.07
N ILE A 26 -2.00 -0.95 -9.34
CA ILE A 26 -1.62 0.06 -10.33
C ILE A 26 -2.09 1.45 -9.87
N VAL A 27 -3.34 1.55 -9.43
CA VAL A 27 -3.91 2.80 -8.93
C VAL A 27 -3.17 3.30 -7.69
N CYS A 28 -2.80 2.40 -6.77
CA CYS A 28 -2.03 2.73 -5.58
C CYS A 28 -0.68 3.37 -5.95
N ILE A 29 0.08 2.72 -6.83
CA ILE A 29 1.38 3.22 -7.30
C ILE A 29 1.21 4.55 -8.03
N ALA A 30 0.20 4.68 -8.90
CA ALA A 30 -0.05 5.90 -9.66
C ALA A 30 -0.39 7.09 -8.74
N ILE A 31 -1.34 6.93 -7.81
CA ILE A 31 -1.73 7.99 -6.88
C ILE A 31 -0.57 8.37 -5.95
N PHE A 32 0.14 7.38 -5.42
CA PHE A 32 1.31 7.63 -4.58
C PHE A 32 2.42 8.36 -5.35
N GLY A 33 2.69 7.96 -6.60
CA GLY A 33 3.65 8.64 -7.48
C GLY A 33 3.28 10.09 -7.73
N VAL A 34 1.99 10.39 -7.95
CA VAL A 34 1.50 11.77 -8.05
C VAL A 34 1.79 12.55 -6.77
N ALA A 35 1.57 11.97 -5.58
CA ALA A 35 1.87 12.63 -4.32
C ALA A 35 3.37 12.97 -4.16
N ILE A 36 4.26 12.07 -4.58
CA ILE A 36 5.72 12.32 -4.63
C ILE A 36 6.04 13.49 -5.56
N ILE A 37 5.48 13.49 -6.78
CA ILE A 37 5.69 14.57 -7.76
C ILE A 37 5.16 15.90 -7.23
N LEU A 38 3.98 15.91 -6.60
CA LEU A 38 3.38 17.10 -6.02
C LEU A 38 4.20 17.70 -4.88
N ASN A 39 4.97 16.88 -4.16
CA ASN A 39 5.85 17.33 -3.09
C ASN A 39 7.27 17.68 -3.58
N ASN A 40 7.67 17.18 -4.75
CA ASN A 40 9.01 17.38 -5.29
C ASN A 40 9.32 18.89 -5.49
N GLY A 41 10.47 19.33 -4.96
CA GLY A 41 10.90 20.73 -5.02
C GLY A 41 10.13 21.70 -4.12
N LYS A 42 9.09 21.24 -3.40
CA LYS A 42 8.28 22.10 -2.51
C LYS A 42 8.76 22.15 -1.06
N ASN A 43 9.71 21.29 -0.69
CA ASN A 43 10.29 21.19 0.65
C ASN A 43 9.22 21.21 1.77
N GLN A 44 8.17 20.38 1.64
CA GLN A 44 7.11 20.32 2.65
C GLN A 44 7.44 19.22 3.66
N PRO A 45 8.04 19.53 4.83
CA PRO A 45 8.56 18.52 5.74
C PRO A 45 7.46 17.65 6.37
N PHE A 46 6.21 18.10 6.34
CA PHE A 46 5.06 17.30 6.76
C PHE A 46 4.71 16.23 5.72
N ALA A 47 4.56 16.63 4.45
CA ALA A 47 4.30 15.68 3.38
C ALA A 47 5.47 14.70 3.22
N ALA A 48 6.71 15.18 3.24
CA ALA A 48 7.90 14.34 3.15
C ALA A 48 7.95 13.28 4.26
N PHE A 49 7.57 13.63 5.50
CA PHE A 49 7.49 12.66 6.60
C PHE A 49 6.53 11.51 6.28
N HIS A 50 5.28 11.79 5.90
CA HIS A 50 4.29 10.76 5.60
C HIS A 50 4.61 9.99 4.31
N LEU A 51 5.18 10.66 3.31
CA LEU A 51 5.62 10.03 2.07
C LEU A 51 6.72 9.00 2.32
N ARG A 52 7.67 9.28 3.22
CA ARG A 52 8.69 8.30 3.65
C ARG A 52 8.09 7.10 4.38
N GLN A 53 7.14 7.34 5.30
CA GLN A 53 6.44 6.26 6.01
C GLN A 53 5.70 5.34 5.01
N MET A 54 4.90 5.93 4.11
CA MET A 54 4.12 5.18 3.13
C MET A 54 5.00 4.47 2.10
N PHE A 55 6.07 5.13 1.62
CA PHE A 55 7.05 4.51 0.74
C PHE A 55 7.69 3.27 1.39
N GLY A 56 8.02 3.35 2.68
CA GLY A 56 8.55 2.23 3.44
C GLY A 56 7.58 1.05 3.53
N ILE A 57 6.29 1.32 3.76
CA ILE A 57 5.24 0.27 3.75
C ILE A 57 5.18 -0.39 2.38
N ILE A 58 5.13 0.39 1.28
CA ILE A 58 5.06 -0.14 -0.09
C ILE A 58 6.30 -0.98 -0.40
N ALA A 59 7.49 -0.46 -0.11
CA ALA A 59 8.76 -1.17 -0.34
C ALA A 59 8.83 -2.49 0.45
N ALA A 60 8.45 -2.47 1.73
CA ALA A 60 8.41 -3.67 2.55
C ALA A 60 7.39 -4.70 2.02
N ALA A 61 6.21 -4.27 1.60
CA ALA A 61 5.20 -5.15 1.02
C ALA A 61 5.67 -5.80 -0.29
N VAL A 62 6.38 -5.05 -1.15
CA VAL A 62 6.97 -5.58 -2.39
C VAL A 62 8.06 -6.62 -2.09
N ILE A 63 8.97 -6.32 -1.15
CA ILE A 63 10.02 -7.25 -0.72
C ILE A 63 9.39 -8.56 -0.21
N VAL A 64 8.45 -8.45 0.73
CA VAL A 64 7.75 -9.61 1.28
C VAL A 64 7.05 -10.44 0.20
N SER A 65 6.37 -9.77 -0.73
CA SER A 65 5.68 -10.45 -1.83
C SER A 65 6.66 -11.18 -2.75
N THR A 66 7.82 -10.58 -3.01
CA THR A 66 8.89 -11.17 -3.84
C THR A 66 9.47 -12.44 -3.21
N PHE A 67 9.64 -12.44 -1.89
CA PHE A 67 10.14 -13.58 -1.12
C PHE A 67 9.01 -14.47 -0.55
N SER A 68 7.80 -14.39 -1.10
CA SER A 68 6.65 -15.16 -0.59
C SER A 68 6.85 -16.68 -0.66
N SER A 69 7.69 -17.17 -1.58
CA SER A 69 7.99 -18.60 -1.73
C SER A 69 8.74 -19.22 -0.55
N ILE A 70 9.45 -18.42 0.25
CA ILE A 70 10.20 -18.87 1.43
C ILE A 70 9.44 -18.59 2.74
N ILE A 71 8.32 -17.89 2.68
CA ILE A 71 7.48 -17.58 3.84
C ILE A 71 6.60 -18.81 4.14
N PRO A 72 6.52 -19.27 5.40
CA PRO A 72 5.68 -20.42 5.73
C PRO A 72 4.21 -20.17 5.35
N THR A 73 3.58 -21.18 4.77
CA THR A 73 2.19 -21.12 4.31
C THR A 73 1.22 -21.17 5.50
N GLY A 74 -0.04 -20.75 5.28
CA GLY A 74 -1.07 -20.69 6.31
C GLY A 74 -1.52 -19.26 6.62
N ILE A 75 -1.62 -18.92 7.91
CA ILE A 75 -2.14 -17.60 8.34
C ILE A 75 -1.11 -16.46 8.24
N ILE A 76 0.17 -16.77 8.09
CA ILE A 76 1.25 -15.78 8.10
C ILE A 76 1.10 -14.73 6.99
N PRO A 77 0.87 -15.07 5.70
CA PRO A 77 0.65 -14.06 4.66
C PRO A 77 -0.52 -13.13 4.97
N LEU A 78 -1.59 -13.65 5.55
CA LEU A 78 -2.74 -12.84 5.96
C LEU A 78 -2.36 -11.85 7.08
N LEU A 79 -1.64 -12.31 8.10
CA LEU A 79 -1.16 -11.44 9.18
C LEU A 79 -0.22 -10.34 8.66
N MET A 80 0.63 -10.65 7.68
CA MET A 80 1.51 -9.66 7.06
C MET A 80 0.72 -8.59 6.30
N ILE A 81 -0.29 -8.98 5.51
CA ILE A 81 -1.18 -8.02 4.84
C ILE A 81 -1.90 -7.14 5.87
N CYS A 82 -2.49 -7.74 6.91
CA CYS A 82 -3.14 -7.01 7.99
C CYS A 82 -2.19 -6.04 8.69
N PHE A 83 -0.94 -6.43 8.91
CA PHE A 83 0.09 -5.58 9.51
C PHE A 83 0.40 -4.36 8.63
N PHE A 84 0.64 -4.53 7.34
CA PHE A 84 0.89 -3.40 6.43
C PHE A 84 -0.31 -2.45 6.34
N VAL A 85 -1.53 -2.99 6.30
CA VAL A 85 -2.76 -2.19 6.32
C VAL A 85 -2.88 -1.41 7.63
N LEU A 86 -2.62 -2.05 8.77
CA LEU A 86 -2.63 -1.37 10.07
C LEU A 86 -1.64 -0.21 10.10
N LEU A 87 -0.41 -0.42 9.65
CA LEU A 87 0.59 0.65 9.56
C LEU A 87 0.11 1.80 8.67
N ALA A 88 -0.46 1.51 7.49
CA ALA A 88 -0.99 2.54 6.60
C ALA A 88 -2.12 3.35 7.26
N VAL A 89 -3.02 2.68 7.99
CA VAL A 89 -4.09 3.34 8.74
C VAL A 89 -3.53 4.22 9.86
N LEU A 90 -2.55 3.75 10.63
CA LEU A 90 -1.90 4.56 11.68
C LEU A 90 -1.24 5.82 11.10
N GLY A 91 -0.51 5.67 9.99
CA GLY A 91 0.09 6.79 9.28
C GLY A 91 -0.94 7.79 8.73
N LEU A 92 -2.06 7.28 8.21
CA LEU A 92 -3.18 8.10 7.72
C LEU A 92 -3.85 8.87 8.85
N VAL A 93 -4.17 8.20 9.96
CA VAL A 93 -4.79 8.85 11.15
C VAL A 93 -3.87 9.93 11.70
N SER A 94 -2.57 9.67 11.79
CA SER A 94 -1.55 10.66 12.17
C SER A 94 -1.57 11.88 11.24
N ALA A 95 -1.60 11.66 9.92
CA ALA A 95 -1.69 12.75 8.94
C ALA A 95 -2.98 13.57 9.06
N LEU A 96 -4.14 12.91 9.22
CA LEU A 96 -5.44 13.56 9.40
C LEU A 96 -5.49 14.40 10.69
N ARG A 97 -4.69 14.04 11.70
CA ARG A 97 -4.55 14.79 12.96
C ARG A 97 -3.47 15.88 12.89
N ASN A 98 -2.85 16.11 11.74
CA ASN A 98 -1.72 17.03 11.55
C ASN A 98 -0.50 16.67 12.41
N GLN A 99 -0.31 15.39 12.71
CA GLN A 99 0.77 14.88 13.54
C GLN A 99 1.83 14.18 12.68
N LYS A 100 3.06 14.11 13.19
CA LYS A 100 4.16 13.34 12.58
C LYS A 100 4.51 12.15 13.46
N ASP A 101 3.49 11.38 13.81
CA ASP A 101 3.70 10.17 14.60
C ASP A 101 4.39 9.11 13.74
N GLU A 102 5.50 8.58 14.22
CA GLU A 102 6.23 7.51 13.55
C GLU A 102 5.46 6.20 13.66
N LEU A 103 5.49 5.42 12.58
CA LEU A 103 4.93 4.08 12.58
C LEU A 103 5.66 3.20 13.60
N PRO A 104 4.94 2.35 14.35
CA PRO A 104 5.57 1.50 15.35
C PRO A 104 6.59 0.56 14.69
N ILE A 105 7.71 0.32 15.37
CA ILE A 105 8.81 -0.59 14.99
C ILE A 105 9.63 -0.11 13.79
N VAL A 106 8.99 0.30 12.69
CA VAL A 106 9.64 0.55 11.40
C VAL A 106 9.74 2.04 11.04
N GLY A 107 8.94 2.90 11.66
CA GLY A 107 8.85 4.31 11.31
C GLY A 107 10.17 5.09 11.40
N PRO A 108 10.97 4.96 12.48
CA PRO A 108 12.27 5.61 12.56
C PRO A 108 13.23 5.16 11.44
N LEU A 109 13.17 3.87 11.06
CA LEU A 109 13.99 3.31 9.99
C LEU A 109 13.59 3.90 8.64
N PHE A 110 12.29 4.00 8.37
CA PHE A 110 11.78 4.60 7.13
C PHE A 110 12.18 6.08 6.99
N GLN A 111 12.14 6.86 8.07
CA GLN A 111 12.62 8.24 8.06
C GLN A 111 14.10 8.34 7.72
N LYS A 112 14.92 7.41 8.24
CA LYS A 112 16.36 7.37 8.00
C LYS A 112 16.71 6.91 6.58
N TRP A 113 16.11 5.81 6.11
CA TRP A 113 16.43 5.20 4.82
C TRP A 113 15.92 6.00 3.62
N PHE A 114 14.76 6.64 3.75
CA PHE A 114 14.12 7.35 2.65
C PHE A 114 14.30 8.86 2.72
N ASN A 115 15.41 9.31 3.31
CA ASN A 115 15.74 10.74 3.49
C ASN A 115 15.88 11.52 2.17
N PHE A 116 16.02 10.83 1.03
CA PHE A 116 16.04 11.42 -0.30
C PHE A 116 14.68 12.03 -0.70
N ILE A 117 13.57 11.62 -0.08
CA ILE A 117 12.26 12.24 -0.23
C ILE A 117 12.26 13.50 0.64
N LYS A 118 12.29 14.69 0.05
CA LYS A 118 12.38 16.00 0.74
C LYS A 118 11.08 16.78 0.71
#